data_AF-A0A0R2L3Z1-F1
#
_entry.id   AF-A0A0R2L3Z1-F1
#
_cell.length_a   1.000
_cell.length_b   1.000
_cell.length_c   1.000
_cell.angle_alpha   90.00
_cell.angle_beta   90.00
_cell.angle_gamma   90.00
#
_symmetry.space_group_name_H-M   'P 1'
#
loop_
_entity.id
_entity.type
_entity.pdbx_description
1 polymer ?
#
loop_
_entity_poly.entity_id
_entity_poly.type
_entity_poly.pdbx_seq_one_letter_code
_entity_poly.pdbx_strand_id
1 'polypeptide(L)'
;MIHARNPSFLGTQYTKIKSARKICTRTVTSAANSAKTNPDILLYKALGDGTEKVYLYRTNLSQAKPQPTPLEHATVHVDATETTTATLVKQTTRWQYSSAWTHALFAMSGEDGDIAHRTYTFQIPTTWLQLSTTQAQQLTHLLKDPTTQQKLQVAVEKRVATEFKKHPNLPANEHFEVERLAQKSAIMQLLK
;
A
#
# COMPACT_ATOMS: atom_id res chain seq x y z
N MET A 1 3.53 -3.50 -54.29
CA MET A 1 4.44 -4.44 -53.58
C MET A 1 3.94 -4.60 -52.16
N ILE A 2 4.04 -5.84 -51.68
CA ILE A 2 3.30 -6.43 -50.57
C ILE A 2 3.90 -5.97 -49.22
N HIS A 3 3.02 -5.68 -48.24
CA HIS A 3 3.38 -5.52 -46.84
C HIS A 3 3.92 -6.85 -46.28
N ALA A 4 5.18 -6.88 -45.85
CA ALA A 4 5.76 -8.04 -45.17
C ALA A 4 5.71 -7.85 -43.65
N ARG A 5 4.90 -8.71 -43.01
CA ARG A 5 4.85 -8.95 -41.56
C ARG A 5 6.15 -9.62 -41.08
N ASN A 6 6.45 -9.40 -39.80
CA ASN A 6 7.14 -10.32 -38.88
C ASN A 6 8.68 -10.46 -38.99
N PRO A 7 9.45 -9.90 -38.04
CA PRO A 7 10.75 -10.45 -37.66
C PRO A 7 10.58 -11.24 -36.35
N SER A 8 10.37 -12.55 -36.48
CA SER A 8 10.68 -13.47 -35.39
C SER A 8 11.82 -14.38 -35.84
N PHE A 9 12.73 -14.64 -34.89
CA PHE A 9 13.86 -15.56 -34.92
C PHE A 9 15.17 -15.06 -35.54
N LEU A 10 16.06 -14.54 -34.67
CA LEU A 10 17.48 -14.93 -34.53
C LEU A 10 18.07 -14.31 -33.23
N GLY A 11 18.11 -15.09 -32.14
CA GLY A 11 19.28 -15.16 -31.25
C GLY A 11 19.39 -14.37 -29.93
N THR A 12 18.67 -13.27 -29.67
CA THR A 12 19.03 -12.37 -28.54
C THR A 12 18.34 -12.61 -27.18
N GLN A 13 17.45 -13.60 -27.07
CA GLN A 13 16.62 -13.79 -25.86
C GLN A 13 17.15 -14.86 -24.87
N TYR A 14 18.27 -15.53 -25.17
CA TYR A 14 18.69 -16.77 -24.47
C TYR A 14 19.78 -16.63 -23.41
N THR A 15 20.25 -15.42 -23.09
CA THR A 15 21.38 -15.25 -22.17
C THR A 15 21.04 -14.54 -20.87
N LYS A 16 19.80 -14.09 -20.68
CA LYS A 16 19.34 -13.44 -19.44
C LYS A 16 18.39 -14.36 -18.68
N ILE A 17 18.65 -14.52 -17.39
CA ILE A 17 17.78 -15.21 -16.45
C ILE A 17 17.38 -14.22 -15.35
N LYS A 18 16.24 -14.47 -14.70
CA LYS A 18 15.86 -13.71 -13.51
C LYS A 18 16.84 -14.06 -12.38
N SER A 19 17.37 -13.04 -11.71
CA SER A 19 18.21 -13.23 -10.54
C SER A 19 17.39 -13.60 -9.31
N ALA A 20 18.09 -14.07 -8.27
CA ALA A 20 17.48 -14.35 -6.98
C ALA A 20 16.73 -13.11 -6.44
N ARG A 21 15.53 -13.33 -5.94
CA ARG A 21 14.66 -12.27 -5.40
C ARG A 21 15.32 -11.64 -4.18
N LYS A 22 15.55 -10.32 -4.21
CA LYS A 22 15.93 -9.56 -3.01
C LYS A 22 14.68 -9.12 -2.27
N ILE A 23 14.54 -9.53 -1.01
CA ILE A 23 13.43 -9.17 -0.13
C ILE A 23 13.94 -8.18 0.92
N CYS A 24 13.24 -7.06 1.09
CA CYS A 24 13.51 -6.09 2.13
C CYS A 24 12.21 -5.71 2.83
N THR A 25 12.17 -5.85 4.15
CA THR A 25 11.02 -5.46 4.97
C THR A 25 11.32 -4.16 5.69
N ARG A 26 10.37 -3.22 5.69
CA ARG A 26 10.49 -1.94 6.39
C ARG A 26 9.19 -1.65 7.13
N THR A 27 9.29 -1.05 8.31
CA THR A 27 8.11 -0.54 9.02
C THR A 27 7.50 0.63 8.23
N VAL A 28 6.18 0.69 8.21
CA VAL A 28 5.39 1.75 7.60
C VAL A 28 4.71 2.54 8.71
N THR A 29 4.70 3.86 8.56
CA THR A 29 3.99 4.78 9.45
C THR A 29 2.85 5.44 8.69
N SER A 30 1.83 5.88 9.44
CA SER A 30 0.66 6.56 8.88
C SER A 30 1.05 7.69 7.91
N ALA A 31 0.36 7.74 6.77
CA ALA A 31 0.56 8.78 5.76
C ALA A 31 0.01 10.14 6.23
N ALA A 32 -0.95 10.13 7.18
CA ALA A 32 -1.41 11.31 7.89
C ALA A 32 -0.53 11.56 9.13
N ASN A 33 -0.39 12.81 9.55
CA ASN A 33 0.21 13.10 10.85
C ASN A 33 -0.74 12.59 11.95
N SER A 34 -0.37 11.49 12.59
CA SER A 34 -1.18 10.68 13.51
C SER A 34 -1.71 11.43 14.74
N ALA A 35 -1.17 12.61 15.06
CA ALA A 35 -1.56 13.38 16.24
C ALA A 35 -3.02 13.87 16.28
N LYS A 36 -3.76 13.88 15.16
CA LYS A 36 -5.17 14.35 15.12
C LYS A 36 -6.18 13.37 14.54
N THR A 37 -5.73 12.25 14.00
CA THR A 37 -6.56 11.31 13.24
C THR A 37 -6.17 9.91 13.66
N ASN A 38 -6.75 9.45 14.76
CA ASN A 38 -6.91 8.04 15.01
C ASN A 38 -8.17 7.62 14.24
N PRO A 39 -8.18 6.51 13.48
CA PRO A 39 -7.10 5.56 13.26
C PRO A 39 -6.10 5.99 12.16
N ASP A 40 -4.95 5.28 12.09
CA ASP A 40 -3.90 5.46 11.08
C ASP A 40 -4.42 5.28 9.64
N ILE A 41 -3.79 5.97 8.68
CA ILE A 41 -4.27 6.06 7.30
C ILE A 41 -3.18 5.65 6.30
N LEU A 42 -3.53 4.72 5.40
CA LEU A 42 -2.82 4.44 4.15
C LEU A 42 -3.52 5.16 2.99
N LEU A 43 -2.80 6.06 2.33
CA LEU A 43 -3.34 6.84 1.23
C LEU A 43 -3.08 6.18 -0.12
N TYR A 44 -4.03 6.25 -1.03
CA TYR A 44 -3.83 5.84 -2.43
C TYR A 44 -4.45 6.83 -3.42
N LYS A 45 -3.97 6.78 -4.66
CA LYS A 45 -4.57 7.44 -5.82
C LYS A 45 -4.87 6.39 -6.87
N ALA A 46 -6.15 6.28 -7.23
CA ALA A 46 -6.59 5.44 -8.34
C ALA A 46 -6.19 6.06 -9.68
N LEU A 47 -5.83 5.23 -10.66
CA LEU A 47 -5.47 5.64 -12.03
C LEU A 47 -6.43 4.99 -13.03
N GLY A 48 -6.68 5.69 -14.15
CA GLY A 48 -7.55 5.18 -15.22
C GLY A 48 -8.93 4.81 -14.70
N ASP A 49 -9.30 3.54 -14.87
CA ASP A 49 -10.56 2.94 -14.43
C ASP A 49 -10.59 2.59 -12.92
N GLY A 50 -9.48 2.80 -12.22
CA GLY A 50 -9.31 2.58 -10.79
C GLY A 50 -8.84 1.19 -10.38
N THR A 51 -8.54 0.32 -11.34
CA THR A 51 -7.87 -0.97 -11.08
C THR A 51 -6.42 -0.74 -10.63
N GLU A 52 -5.73 0.18 -11.28
CA GLU A 52 -4.38 0.59 -10.91
C GLU A 52 -4.41 1.64 -9.80
N LYS A 53 -3.59 1.43 -8.76
CA LYS A 53 -3.52 2.31 -7.59
C LYS A 53 -2.07 2.59 -7.23
N VAL A 54 -1.77 3.87 -7.05
CA VAL A 54 -0.50 4.34 -6.49
C VAL A 54 -0.69 4.60 -5.01
N TYR A 55 0.09 3.93 -4.17
CA TYR A 55 0.02 4.08 -2.72
C TYR A 55 1.06 5.09 -2.24
N LEU A 56 0.65 5.93 -1.29
CA LEU A 56 1.51 6.91 -0.64
C LEU A 56 1.83 6.41 0.77
N TYR A 57 3.11 6.19 1.05
CA TYR A 57 3.55 5.61 2.32
C TYR A 57 4.73 6.38 2.93
N ARG A 58 4.89 6.25 4.25
CA ARG A 58 6.06 6.75 4.99
C ARG A 58 6.76 5.58 5.64
N THR A 59 8.08 5.61 5.70
CA THR A 59 8.91 4.63 6.42
C THR A 59 9.62 5.24 7.64
N ASN A 60 9.43 6.55 7.86
CA ASN A 60 9.93 7.26 9.03
C ASN A 60 9.01 8.47 9.31
N LEU A 61 8.70 8.72 10.58
CA LEU A 61 7.89 9.85 11.05
C LEU A 61 8.49 11.22 10.71
N SER A 62 9.82 11.32 10.59
CA SER A 62 10.52 12.55 10.19
C SER A 62 10.38 12.86 8.69
N GLN A 63 9.78 11.99 7.88
CA GLN A 63 9.57 12.26 6.46
C GLN A 63 8.46 13.29 6.26
N ALA A 64 8.83 14.49 5.80
CA ALA A 64 7.87 15.57 5.54
C ALA A 64 6.76 15.15 4.55
N LYS A 65 7.09 14.40 3.49
CA LYS A 65 6.16 13.95 2.45
C LYS A 65 6.17 12.43 2.32
N PRO A 66 5.00 11.78 2.14
CA PRO A 66 4.94 10.36 1.81
C PRO A 66 5.55 10.09 0.42
N GLN A 67 6.07 8.88 0.23
CA GLN A 67 6.63 8.40 -1.03
C GLN A 67 5.57 7.61 -1.81
N PRO A 68 5.45 7.81 -3.14
CA PRO A 68 4.59 7.00 -3.99
C PRO A 68 5.23 5.65 -4.31
N THR A 69 4.41 4.61 -4.45
CA THR A 69 4.82 3.37 -5.10
C THR A 69 5.12 3.62 -6.59
N PRO A 70 6.15 2.99 -7.16
CA PRO A 70 6.39 3.06 -8.59
C PRO A 70 5.25 2.39 -9.37
N LEU A 71 5.06 2.83 -10.60
CA LEU A 71 4.07 2.33 -11.55
C LEU A 71 4.68 1.27 -12.49
N GLU A 72 5.83 1.59 -13.05
CA GLU A 72 6.50 0.73 -14.02
C GLU A 72 7.11 -0.50 -13.36
N HIS A 73 6.90 -1.65 -14.01
CA HIS A 73 7.39 -2.96 -13.58
C HIS A 73 7.10 -3.25 -12.11
N ALA A 74 5.97 -2.76 -11.59
CA ALA A 74 5.62 -2.84 -10.19
C ALA A 74 4.21 -3.39 -9.98
N THR A 75 4.06 -4.23 -8.96
CA THR A 75 2.76 -4.68 -8.47
C THR A 75 2.62 -4.33 -7.00
N VAL A 76 1.44 -3.87 -6.62
CA VAL A 76 1.14 -3.49 -5.23
C VAL A 76 0.02 -4.37 -4.69
N HIS A 77 0.26 -4.97 -3.52
CA HIS A 77 -0.71 -5.71 -2.73
C HIS A 77 -0.90 -5.04 -1.38
N VAL A 78 -2.12 -5.10 -0.86
CA VAL A 78 -2.44 -4.61 0.48
C VAL A 78 -3.19 -5.71 1.20
N ASP A 79 -2.57 -6.22 2.26
CA ASP A 79 -3.09 -7.28 3.09
C ASP A 79 -3.42 -6.70 4.47
N ALA A 80 -4.66 -6.86 4.90
CA ALA A 80 -5.08 -6.51 6.24
C ALA A 80 -4.74 -7.68 7.18
N THR A 81 -3.86 -7.44 8.14
CA THR A 81 -3.35 -8.44 9.08
C THR A 81 -3.70 -8.06 10.52
N GLU A 82 -3.75 -9.04 11.43
CA GLU A 82 -3.94 -8.82 12.86
C GLU A 82 -2.68 -8.28 13.57
N THR A 83 -1.71 -7.79 12.79
CA THR A 83 -0.49 -7.19 13.34
C THR A 83 -0.79 -5.82 13.92
N THR A 84 -0.08 -5.43 14.97
CA THR A 84 -0.17 -4.09 15.57
C THR A 84 0.65 -3.06 14.82
N THR A 85 1.63 -3.50 14.03
CA THR A 85 2.52 -2.64 13.24
C THR A 85 2.32 -2.88 11.75
N ALA A 86 2.32 -1.79 10.98
CA ALA A 86 2.29 -1.85 9.53
C ALA A 86 3.71 -2.06 8.98
N THR A 87 3.83 -2.94 7.98
CA THR A 87 5.10 -3.18 7.29
C THR A 87 4.92 -3.17 5.78
N LEU A 88 5.99 -2.83 5.09
CA LEU A 88 6.12 -2.90 3.64
C LEU A 88 7.19 -3.94 3.32
N VAL A 89 6.76 -5.01 2.66
CA VAL A 89 7.65 -6.02 2.10
C VAL A 89 7.89 -5.64 0.63
N LYS A 90 9.13 -5.25 0.34
CA LYS A 90 9.59 -4.96 -1.03
C LYS A 90 10.37 -6.13 -1.57
N GLN A 91 9.88 -6.71 -2.66
CA GLN A 91 10.54 -7.76 -3.40
C GLN A 91 11.03 -7.20 -4.72
N THR A 92 12.32 -7.32 -5.02
CA THR A 92 12.90 -6.88 -6.30
C THR A 92 13.52 -8.05 -7.02
N THR A 93 13.10 -8.28 -8.26
CA THR A 93 13.69 -9.24 -9.18
C THR A 93 14.47 -8.46 -10.23
N ARG A 94 15.71 -8.85 -10.48
CA ARG A 94 16.57 -8.20 -11.49
C ARG A 94 16.91 -9.17 -12.60
N TRP A 95 17.28 -8.66 -13.76
CA TRP A 95 17.90 -9.46 -14.81
C TRP A 95 19.35 -9.71 -14.47
N GLN A 96 19.84 -10.91 -14.73
CA GLN A 96 21.25 -11.27 -14.68
C GLN A 96 21.61 -12.12 -15.89
N TYR A 97 22.84 -12.02 -16.36
CA TYR A 97 23.34 -12.95 -17.36
C TYR A 97 23.45 -14.38 -16.79
N SER A 98 23.08 -15.36 -17.62
CA SER A 98 23.08 -16.78 -17.23
C SER A 98 24.48 -17.37 -17.13
N SER A 99 25.48 -16.76 -17.79
CA SER A 99 26.86 -17.25 -17.79
C SER A 99 27.89 -16.12 -17.67
N ALA A 100 29.06 -16.46 -17.12
CA ALA A 100 30.18 -15.53 -17.00
C ALA A 100 30.71 -15.05 -18.36
N TRP A 101 30.70 -15.91 -19.38
CA TRP A 101 31.13 -15.54 -20.73
C TRP A 101 30.17 -14.53 -21.37
N THR A 102 28.85 -14.73 -21.22
CA THR A 102 27.85 -13.76 -21.69
C THR A 102 27.94 -12.43 -20.95
N HIS A 103 28.23 -12.47 -19.64
CA HIS A 103 28.46 -11.25 -18.89
C HIS A 103 29.72 -10.52 -19.40
N ALA A 104 30.82 -11.21 -19.65
CA ALA A 104 32.05 -10.59 -20.16
C ALA A 104 31.88 -9.92 -21.52
N LEU A 105 31.11 -10.52 -22.43
CA LEU A 105 30.84 -9.96 -23.76
C LEU A 105 29.90 -8.73 -23.71
N PHE A 106 28.96 -8.70 -22.77
CA PHE A 106 27.88 -7.73 -22.75
C PHE A 106 27.85 -6.85 -21.49
N ALA A 107 28.88 -6.87 -20.63
CA ALA A 107 28.93 -6.04 -19.41
C ALA A 107 28.82 -4.54 -19.71
N MET A 108 29.33 -4.10 -20.86
CA MET A 108 29.27 -2.69 -21.30
C MET A 108 27.91 -2.28 -21.88
N SER A 109 26.97 -3.22 -22.10
CA SER A 109 25.61 -2.89 -22.57
C SER A 109 24.78 -2.14 -21.52
N GLY A 110 25.19 -2.16 -20.25
CA GLY A 110 24.50 -1.45 -19.17
C GLY A 110 23.21 -2.11 -18.67
N GLU A 111 22.81 -3.24 -19.27
CA GLU A 111 21.53 -3.91 -18.97
C GLU A 111 21.64 -5.01 -17.89
N ASP A 112 22.83 -5.22 -17.31
CA ASP A 112 23.01 -6.18 -16.22
C ASP A 112 22.53 -5.60 -14.88
N GLY A 113 21.73 -6.37 -14.15
CA GLY A 113 21.15 -5.92 -12.90
C GLY A 113 19.94 -5.00 -13.06
N ASP A 114 19.42 -4.80 -14.27
CA ASP A 114 18.18 -4.06 -14.50
C ASP A 114 17.00 -4.64 -13.73
N ILE A 115 16.06 -3.80 -13.33
CA ILE A 115 14.88 -4.23 -12.58
C ILE A 115 13.92 -4.92 -13.54
N ALA A 116 13.78 -6.23 -13.39
CA ALA A 116 12.80 -7.02 -14.11
C ALA A 116 11.39 -6.76 -13.56
N HIS A 117 11.26 -6.75 -12.23
CA HIS A 117 9.98 -6.53 -11.56
C HIS A 117 10.15 -6.18 -10.07
N ARG A 118 9.19 -5.43 -9.52
CA ARG A 118 9.09 -5.10 -8.10
C ARG A 118 7.70 -5.45 -7.57
N THR A 119 7.64 -6.11 -6.43
CA THR A 119 6.38 -6.34 -5.71
C THR A 119 6.44 -5.60 -4.38
N TYR A 120 5.40 -4.83 -4.10
CA TYR A 120 5.21 -4.09 -2.86
C TYR A 120 4.01 -4.68 -2.14
N THR A 121 4.24 -5.35 -1.02
CA THR A 121 3.17 -5.91 -0.19
C THR A 121 3.07 -5.10 1.10
N PHE A 122 1.99 -4.34 1.24
CA PHE A 122 1.67 -3.62 2.47
C PHE A 122 0.90 -4.55 3.41
N GLN A 123 1.51 -4.91 4.53
CA GLN A 123 0.84 -5.62 5.61
C GLN A 123 0.41 -4.56 6.62
N ILE A 124 -0.88 -4.26 6.65
CA ILE A 124 -1.43 -3.20 7.49
C ILE A 124 -2.36 -3.80 8.56
N PRO A 125 -2.37 -3.24 9.79
CA PRO A 125 -3.36 -3.60 10.79
C PRO A 125 -4.78 -3.46 10.23
N THR A 126 -5.69 -4.36 10.60
CA THR A 126 -7.11 -4.28 10.23
C THR A 126 -7.77 -2.97 10.66
N THR A 127 -7.21 -2.30 11.68
CA THR A 127 -7.64 -0.99 12.17
C THR A 127 -7.28 0.19 11.27
N TRP A 128 -6.34 0.02 10.32
CA TRP A 128 -5.93 1.09 9.42
C TRP A 128 -7.03 1.45 8.41
N LEU A 129 -7.13 2.74 8.09
CA LEU A 129 -7.99 3.30 7.07
C LEU A 129 -7.25 3.34 5.73
N GLN A 130 -7.79 2.68 4.72
CA GLN A 130 -7.31 2.82 3.34
C GLN A 130 -8.18 3.86 2.62
N LEU A 131 -7.65 5.06 2.41
CA LEU A 131 -8.40 6.18 1.83
C LEU A 131 -7.77 6.66 0.53
N SER A 132 -8.60 7.06 -0.42
CA SER A 132 -8.11 7.81 -1.56
C SER A 132 -7.64 9.20 -1.13
N THR A 133 -6.79 9.86 -1.90
CA THR A 133 -6.39 11.25 -1.62
C THR A 133 -7.57 12.21 -1.57
N THR A 134 -8.62 11.98 -2.37
CA THR A 134 -9.86 12.79 -2.36
C THR A 134 -10.68 12.54 -1.10
N GLN A 135 -10.85 11.28 -0.70
CA GLN A 135 -11.53 10.90 0.55
C GLN A 135 -10.80 11.47 1.78
N ALA A 136 -9.46 11.43 1.77
CA ALA A 136 -8.67 12.00 2.85
C ALA A 136 -8.84 13.53 2.94
N GLN A 137 -8.87 14.25 1.82
CA GLN A 137 -9.14 15.68 1.80
C GLN A 137 -10.56 15.98 2.32
N GLN A 138 -11.57 15.23 1.86
CA GLN A 138 -12.93 15.35 2.36
C GLN A 138 -13.01 15.11 3.86
N LEU A 139 -12.35 14.05 4.37
CA LEU A 139 -12.26 13.78 5.80
C LEU A 139 -11.65 14.95 6.57
N THR A 140 -10.54 15.51 6.10
CA THR A 140 -9.93 16.67 6.76
C THR A 140 -10.82 17.91 6.74
N HIS A 141 -11.68 18.06 5.73
CA HIS A 141 -12.65 19.15 5.66
C HIS A 141 -13.80 18.91 6.65
N LEU A 142 -14.35 17.70 6.67
CA LEU A 142 -15.42 17.28 7.60
C LEU A 142 -14.98 17.39 9.06
N LEU A 143 -13.74 17.01 9.38
CA LEU A 143 -13.21 17.09 10.74
C LEU A 143 -12.93 18.53 11.21
N LYS A 144 -12.93 19.53 10.33
CA LYS A 144 -12.87 20.95 10.75
C LYS A 144 -14.20 21.46 11.27
N ASP A 145 -15.30 20.80 10.91
CA ASP A 145 -16.64 21.18 11.34
C ASP A 145 -16.99 20.50 12.69
N PRO A 146 -17.28 21.27 13.74
CA PRO A 146 -17.62 20.73 15.06
C PRO A 146 -18.89 19.87 15.04
N THR A 147 -19.87 20.18 14.19
CA THR A 147 -21.11 19.38 14.10
C THR A 147 -20.83 17.99 13.55
N THR A 148 -19.88 17.89 12.63
CA THR A 148 -19.46 16.62 12.03
C THR A 148 -18.61 15.80 12.99
N GLN A 149 -17.77 16.45 13.81
CA GLN A 149 -17.08 15.76 14.91
C GLN A 149 -18.06 15.13 15.91
N GLN A 150 -19.14 15.85 16.26
CA GLN A 150 -20.12 15.32 17.19
C GLN A 150 -20.94 14.18 16.58
N LYS A 151 -21.34 14.29 15.31
CA LYS A 151 -21.96 13.17 14.56
C LYS A 151 -21.04 11.95 14.50
N LEU A 152 -19.73 12.16 14.32
CA LEU A 152 -18.76 11.08 14.33
C LEU A 152 -18.69 10.41 15.70
N GLN A 153 -18.60 11.17 16.80
CA GLN A 153 -18.60 10.62 18.16
C GLN A 153 -19.85 9.78 18.42
N VAL A 154 -21.04 10.30 18.12
CA VAL A 154 -22.32 9.58 18.28
C VAL A 154 -22.35 8.31 17.42
N ALA A 155 -21.83 8.37 16.19
CA ALA A 155 -21.77 7.19 15.31
C ALA A 155 -20.81 6.12 15.84
N VAL A 156 -19.67 6.53 16.42
CA VAL A 156 -18.73 5.62 17.07
C VAL A 156 -19.37 4.97 18.29
N GLU A 157 -19.93 5.75 19.22
CA GLU A 157 -20.61 5.24 20.41
C GLU A 157 -21.71 4.24 20.06
N LYS A 158 -22.55 4.56 19.06
CA LYS A 158 -23.62 3.67 18.61
C LYS A 158 -23.08 2.33 18.08
N ARG A 159 -21.95 2.34 17.37
CA ARG A 159 -21.31 1.13 16.83
C ARG A 159 -20.64 0.32 17.94
N VAL A 160 -19.88 0.99 18.80
CA VAL A 160 -19.26 0.38 19.98
C VAL A 160 -20.32 -0.31 20.84
N ALA A 161 -21.42 0.36 21.16
CA ALA A 161 -22.54 -0.23 21.90
C ALA A 161 -23.20 -1.40 21.17
N THR A 162 -23.23 -1.40 19.83
CA THR A 162 -23.77 -2.51 19.03
C THR A 162 -22.87 -3.74 19.10
N GLU A 163 -21.55 -3.54 19.00
CA GLU A 163 -20.57 -4.63 19.11
C GLU A 163 -20.48 -5.19 20.53
N PHE A 164 -20.52 -4.34 21.57
CA PHE A 164 -20.60 -4.78 22.96
C PHE A 164 -21.87 -5.58 23.29
N LYS A 165 -23.00 -5.27 22.65
CA LYS A 165 -24.23 -6.07 22.79
C LYS A 165 -24.08 -7.48 22.20
N LYS A 166 -23.30 -7.64 21.14
CA LYS A 166 -23.04 -8.95 20.52
C LYS A 166 -22.01 -9.76 21.30
N HIS A 167 -21.11 -9.09 22.01
CA HIS A 167 -20.03 -9.71 22.79
C HIS A 167 -20.00 -9.15 24.22
N PRO A 168 -20.84 -9.66 25.14
CA PRO A 168 -21.02 -9.10 26.49
C PRO A 168 -19.81 -9.29 27.44
N ASN A 169 -18.83 -10.11 27.07
CA ASN A 169 -17.75 -10.55 27.97
C ASN A 169 -16.37 -10.40 27.31
N LEU A 170 -16.16 -9.29 26.59
CA LEU A 170 -14.90 -8.99 25.93
C LEU A 170 -13.80 -8.65 26.96
N PRO A 171 -12.56 -9.12 26.77
CA PRO A 171 -11.42 -8.69 27.55
C PRO A 171 -11.01 -7.24 27.17
N ALA A 172 -10.40 -6.51 28.11
CA ALA A 172 -10.13 -5.07 27.97
C ALA A 172 -9.24 -4.66 26.77
N ASN A 173 -8.41 -5.58 26.26
CA ASN A 173 -7.61 -5.38 25.04
C ASN A 173 -8.48 -5.39 23.77
N GLU A 174 -9.55 -6.19 23.74
CA GLU A 174 -10.49 -6.24 22.62
C GLU A 174 -11.40 -5.00 22.60
N HIS A 175 -11.62 -4.34 23.75
CA HIS A 175 -12.40 -3.09 23.80
C HIS A 175 -11.76 -2.00 22.92
N PHE A 176 -10.44 -1.84 23.00
CA PHE A 176 -9.72 -0.83 22.22
C PHE A 176 -9.72 -1.14 20.72
N GLU A 177 -9.65 -2.42 20.35
CA GLU A 177 -9.80 -2.85 18.95
C GLU A 177 -11.20 -2.58 18.42
N VAL A 178 -12.24 -2.91 19.19
CA VAL A 178 -13.65 -2.65 18.84
C VAL A 178 -13.90 -1.15 18.64
N GLU A 179 -13.36 -0.29 19.50
CA GLU A 179 -13.43 1.16 19.34
C GLU A 179 -12.75 1.64 18.04
N ARG A 180 -11.53 1.15 17.75
CA ARG A 180 -10.82 1.51 16.52
C ARG A 180 -11.55 1.04 15.26
N LEU A 181 -12.13 -0.14 15.28
CA LEU A 181 -12.94 -0.68 14.18
C LEU A 181 -14.26 0.09 14.02
N ALA A 182 -14.92 0.43 15.13
CA ALA A 182 -16.11 1.27 15.12
C ALA A 182 -15.80 2.66 14.55
N GLN A 183 -14.65 3.25 14.91
CA GLN A 183 -14.20 4.53 14.39
C GLN A 183 -13.87 4.47 12.90
N LYS A 184 -13.05 3.51 12.46
CA LYS A 184 -12.77 3.24 11.04
C LYS A 184 -14.07 3.17 10.24
N SER A 185 -15.02 2.40 10.73
CA SER A 185 -16.24 2.11 10.01
C SER A 185 -17.27 3.26 10.05
N ALA A 186 -17.29 4.09 11.09
CA ALA A 186 -18.02 5.35 11.13
C ALA A 186 -17.44 6.39 10.15
N ILE A 187 -16.11 6.55 10.13
CA ILE A 187 -15.41 7.43 9.17
C ILE A 187 -15.73 7.01 7.73
N MET A 188 -15.67 5.71 7.43
CA MET A 188 -16.01 5.19 6.11
C MET A 188 -17.46 5.46 5.69
N GLN A 189 -18.41 5.58 6.63
CA GLN A 189 -19.78 5.96 6.31
C GLN A 189 -19.93 7.45 5.99
N LEU A 190 -19.15 8.31 6.65
CA LEU A 190 -19.16 9.76 6.36
C LEU A 190 -18.54 10.09 4.99
N LEU A 191 -17.74 9.18 4.43
CA LEU A 191 -17.05 9.33 3.16
C LEU A 191 -17.72 8.60 1.99
N LYS A 192 -18.86 7.92 2.24
CA LYS A 192 -19.73 7.36 1.20
C LYS A 192 -20.69 8.43 0.70
#